data_AF-A0A6C0E4S6-F1
#
_entry.id   AF-A0A6C0E4S6-F1
#
_cell.length_a   1.000
_cell.length_b   1.000
_cell.length_c   1.000
_cell.angle_alpha   90.00
_cell.angle_beta   90.00
_cell.angle_gamma   90.00
#
_symmetry.space_group_name_H-M   'P 1'
#
loop_
_entity.id
_entity.type
_entity.pdbx_description
1 polymer ?
#
loop_
_entity_poly.entity_id
_entity_poly.type
_entity_poly.pdbx_seq_one_letter_code
_entity_poly.pdbx_strand_id
1 'polypeptide(L)'
;MIGVLELASKYRYGITSHGSPLYLFRSYDGSEYIVGSASRETENQIAVVDAGTTVVNGKPRGNLSRIIGPVGNYAAEHEALLLHYCPTKPVVSLAEVADEPREEISAATGWTTFHIDPPDCRDIDDAVAYHPEHGWAITIADAAAAVAAGSPTDIAAATIGATFYDLEGRAVRTMLPPSISEASASLLPGQRRRGVTLFLGLLDPKKPRFGLTWITVEHSFTYDSFVGSAVAVSLGVTTEPHAWIEELMLRYNREVAAILKQAQRGILRVQPEAVSVPTLQFLAMEAATYEAAGPGPQTHATLGGVYCHASSPLRRYADLVNQRVLKAIVTGTVTGTVTGTVPSTVGLNERARANRRWNRDLTFLTHVTPGRVHEIDVIWFSEDRVWVPLWRRLIRLRHEEPRPAGTEGRIRIFCDPTKRNWRERVLTALAPPTS
;
A
#
# COMPACT_ATOMS: atom_id res chain seq x y z
N MET A 1 -5.39 1.31 -21.26
CA MET A 1 -4.06 0.64 -21.13
C MET A 1 -2.94 1.66 -21.29
N ILE A 2 -1.78 1.41 -20.68
CA ILE A 2 -0.60 2.28 -20.73
C ILE A 2 0.49 1.61 -21.55
N GLY A 3 1.21 2.37 -22.36
CA GLY A 3 2.23 1.85 -23.26
C GLY A 3 2.99 2.91 -24.03
N VAL A 4 3.77 2.45 -25.00
CA VAL A 4 4.58 3.29 -25.89
C VAL A 4 3.92 3.40 -27.25
N LEU A 5 3.70 4.64 -27.69
CA LEU A 5 3.34 5.00 -29.04
C LEU A 5 4.61 5.29 -29.85
N GLU A 6 4.87 4.47 -30.87
CA GLU A 6 6.14 4.46 -31.62
C GLU A 6 6.17 5.55 -32.72
N LEU A 7 6.16 6.84 -32.33
CA LEU A 7 6.20 7.97 -33.26
C LEU A 7 7.52 8.04 -34.06
N ALA A 8 8.63 7.62 -33.45
CA ALA A 8 9.96 7.64 -34.05
C ALA A 8 10.15 6.58 -35.15
N SER A 9 9.25 5.59 -35.24
CA SER A 9 9.30 4.60 -36.31
C SER A 9 9.16 5.26 -37.67
N LYS A 10 9.91 4.81 -38.68
CA LYS A 10 9.72 5.24 -40.07
C LYS A 10 8.49 4.60 -40.72
N TYR A 11 7.97 3.53 -40.11
CA TYR A 11 6.83 2.80 -40.63
C TYR A 11 5.51 3.40 -40.12
N ARG A 12 4.53 3.51 -41.02
CA ARG A 12 3.17 3.99 -40.74
C ARG A 12 2.17 2.94 -41.17
N TYR A 13 1.09 2.77 -40.41
CA TYR A 13 0.06 1.75 -40.63
C TYR A 13 -1.14 2.28 -41.43
N GLY A 14 -0.98 3.42 -42.12
CA GLY A 14 -2.03 4.11 -42.84
C GLY A 14 -2.38 5.46 -42.22
N ILE A 15 -3.55 5.98 -42.56
CA ILE A 15 -4.07 7.29 -42.14
C ILE A 15 -5.52 7.10 -41.71
N THR A 16 -5.96 7.84 -40.69
CA THR A 16 -7.38 7.88 -40.27
C THR A 16 -8.24 8.63 -41.30
N SER A 17 -9.57 8.48 -41.21
CA SER A 17 -10.52 9.29 -41.99
C SER A 17 -10.32 10.81 -41.83
N HIS A 18 -9.77 11.24 -40.69
CA HIS A 18 -9.48 12.64 -40.37
C HIS A 18 -8.04 13.06 -40.69
N GLY A 19 -7.29 12.26 -41.45
CA GLY A 19 -5.95 12.64 -41.92
C GLY A 19 -4.82 12.42 -40.93
N SER A 20 -5.06 11.79 -39.78
CA SER A 20 -4.00 11.51 -38.80
C SER A 20 -3.25 10.21 -39.13
N PRO A 21 -1.90 10.19 -39.13
CA PRO A 21 -1.16 8.95 -39.36
C PRO A 21 -1.43 7.88 -38.29
N LEU A 22 -1.32 6.62 -38.68
CA LEU A 22 -1.47 5.45 -37.82
C LEU A 22 -0.11 4.90 -37.40
N TYR A 23 0.07 4.70 -36.10
CA TYR A 23 1.31 4.26 -35.46
C TYR A 23 1.10 2.95 -34.71
N LEU A 24 2.19 2.23 -34.45
CA LEU A 24 2.17 1.11 -33.53
C LEU A 24 2.15 1.62 -32.09
N PHE A 25 1.25 1.09 -31.29
CA PHE A 25 1.25 1.23 -29.85
C PHE A 25 1.51 -0.13 -29.21
N ARG A 26 2.39 -0.16 -28.22
CA ARG A 26 2.72 -1.36 -27.44
C ARG A 26 2.43 -1.09 -25.98
N SER A 27 1.46 -1.81 -25.42
CA SER A 27 1.16 -1.76 -23.99
C SER A 27 2.32 -2.32 -23.15
N TYR A 28 2.40 -1.92 -21.88
CA TYR A 28 3.36 -2.48 -20.93
C TYR A 28 3.14 -3.97 -20.62
N ASP A 29 1.97 -4.51 -20.97
CA ASP A 29 1.63 -5.93 -20.86
C ASP A 29 1.94 -6.71 -22.15
N GLY A 30 2.49 -6.05 -23.17
CA GLY A 30 2.96 -6.69 -24.41
C GLY A 30 1.94 -6.74 -25.55
N SER A 31 0.68 -6.35 -25.32
CA SER A 31 -0.33 -6.25 -26.37
C SER A 31 -0.04 -5.09 -27.34
N GLU A 32 -0.27 -5.32 -28.63
CA GLU A 32 -0.02 -4.34 -29.70
C GLU A 32 -1.32 -3.82 -30.32
N TYR A 33 -1.38 -2.51 -30.58
CA TYR A 33 -2.52 -1.84 -31.19
C TYR A 33 -2.08 -0.88 -32.29
N ILE A 34 -2.93 -0.66 -33.28
CA ILE A 34 -2.76 0.43 -34.24
C ILE A 34 -3.48 1.66 -33.69
N VAL A 35 -2.75 2.76 -33.54
CA VAL A 35 -3.22 3.98 -32.88
C VAL A 35 -3.01 5.19 -33.78
N GLY A 36 -4.08 5.94 -34.05
CA GLY A 36 -4.01 7.19 -34.78
C GLY A 36 -3.57 8.33 -33.88
N SER A 37 -2.65 9.15 -34.36
CA SER A 37 -2.17 10.32 -33.63
C SER A 37 -1.85 11.45 -34.60
N ALA A 38 -2.25 12.67 -34.25
CA ALA A 38 -1.87 13.89 -34.98
C ALA A 38 -0.62 14.56 -34.37
N SER A 39 0.03 13.92 -33.38
CA SER A 39 1.22 14.45 -32.74
C SER A 39 2.34 14.69 -33.75
N ARG A 40 3.03 15.82 -33.60
CA ARG A 40 4.18 16.22 -34.42
C ARG A 40 5.53 15.81 -33.81
N GLU A 41 5.50 15.20 -32.62
CA GLU A 41 6.71 14.74 -31.94
C GLU A 41 7.41 13.65 -32.76
N THR A 42 8.74 13.69 -32.75
CA THR A 42 9.59 12.74 -33.49
C THR A 42 10.14 11.63 -32.60
N GLU A 43 10.06 11.79 -31.28
CA GLU A 43 10.43 10.77 -30.31
C GLU A 43 9.23 9.93 -29.86
N ASN A 44 9.50 8.71 -29.40
CA ASN A 44 8.45 7.83 -28.88
C ASN A 44 7.77 8.44 -27.66
N GLN A 45 6.47 8.27 -27.57
CA GLN A 45 5.65 8.87 -26.52
C GLN A 45 5.02 7.79 -25.65
N ILE A 46 4.94 8.03 -24.35
CA ILE A 46 4.14 7.22 -23.43
C ILE A 46 2.69 7.69 -23.55
N ALA A 47 1.76 6.76 -23.68
CA ALA A 47 0.36 7.08 -23.95
C ALA A 47 -0.63 6.16 -23.21
N VAL A 48 -1.82 6.72 -22.98
CA VAL A 48 -3.03 6.02 -22.57
C VAL A 48 -3.86 5.72 -23.81
N VAL A 49 -4.16 4.45 -24.04
CA VAL A 49 -4.97 3.98 -25.17
C VAL A 49 -6.14 3.17 -24.65
N ASP A 50 -7.32 3.35 -25.22
CA ASP A 50 -8.48 2.51 -24.99
C ASP A 50 -8.53 1.42 -26.06
N ALA A 51 -8.72 0.17 -25.65
CA ALA A 51 -8.77 -0.95 -26.58
C ALA A 51 -10.01 -0.83 -27.48
N GLY A 52 -9.82 -0.93 -28.79
CA GLY A 52 -10.90 -1.06 -29.76
C GLY A 52 -10.99 -2.48 -30.32
N THR A 53 -12.13 -2.78 -30.95
CA THR A 53 -12.45 -4.10 -31.50
C THR A 53 -12.19 -4.23 -33.00
N THR A 54 -12.08 -3.11 -33.72
CA THR A 54 -11.79 -3.10 -35.16
C THR A 54 -10.35 -3.54 -35.42
N VAL A 55 -10.10 -4.31 -36.47
CA VAL A 55 -8.75 -4.76 -36.84
C VAL A 55 -8.23 -3.94 -38.03
N VAL A 56 -6.99 -3.48 -37.94
CA VAL A 56 -6.25 -2.78 -38.99
C VAL A 56 -4.88 -3.44 -39.14
N ASN A 57 -4.52 -3.86 -40.35
CA ASN A 57 -3.25 -4.54 -40.64
C ASN A 57 -2.95 -5.72 -39.70
N GLY A 58 -3.97 -6.55 -39.44
CA GLY A 58 -3.85 -7.73 -38.58
C GLY A 58 -3.70 -7.46 -37.09
N LYS A 59 -3.83 -6.19 -36.64
CA LYS A 59 -3.76 -5.79 -35.23
C LYS A 59 -5.02 -5.02 -34.82
N PRO A 60 -5.46 -5.13 -33.55
CA PRO A 60 -6.60 -4.34 -33.09
C PRO A 60 -6.30 -2.84 -33.14
N ARG A 61 -7.32 -2.04 -33.44
CA ARG A 61 -7.28 -0.58 -33.41
C ARG A 61 -7.47 -0.13 -31.96
N GLY A 62 -6.68 0.84 -31.50
CA GLY A 62 -6.83 1.47 -30.19
C GLY A 62 -7.15 2.96 -30.30
N ASN A 63 -7.99 3.48 -29.41
CA ASN A 63 -8.30 4.91 -29.38
C ASN A 63 -7.30 5.62 -28.47
N LEU A 64 -6.56 6.60 -29.01
CA LEU A 64 -5.64 7.41 -28.21
C LEU A 64 -6.45 8.28 -27.26
N SER A 65 -6.33 8.02 -25.96
CA SER A 65 -7.01 8.79 -24.92
C SER A 65 -6.15 9.98 -24.49
N ARG A 66 -4.86 9.75 -24.24
CA ARG A 66 -3.93 10.80 -23.77
C ARG A 66 -2.48 10.48 -24.09
N ILE A 67 -1.69 11.47 -24.48
CA ILE A 67 -0.22 11.40 -24.45
C ILE A 67 0.24 11.90 -23.08
N ILE A 68 1.05 11.09 -22.39
CA ILE A 68 1.60 11.42 -21.07
C ILE A 68 2.88 12.24 -21.22
N GLY A 69 3.77 11.84 -22.13
CA GLY A 69 5.03 12.53 -22.40
C GLY A 69 6.08 11.61 -23.02
N PRO A 70 7.30 12.11 -23.27
CA PRO A 70 8.30 11.35 -23.99
C PRO A 70 8.88 10.20 -23.18
N VAL A 71 9.21 9.12 -23.89
CA VAL A 71 9.88 7.93 -23.33
C VAL A 71 11.22 8.34 -22.72
N GLY A 72 11.48 7.96 -21.47
CA GLY A 72 12.69 8.33 -20.73
C GLY A 72 12.59 9.61 -19.89
N ASN A 73 11.54 10.41 -20.04
CA ASN A 73 11.28 11.52 -19.12
C ASN A 73 10.77 10.98 -17.77
N TYR A 74 11.43 11.37 -16.68
CA TYR A 74 11.12 10.86 -15.34
C TYR A 74 9.66 11.09 -14.93
N ALA A 75 9.13 12.30 -15.12
CA ALA A 75 7.75 12.63 -14.72
C ALA A 75 6.72 11.81 -15.52
N ALA A 76 6.94 11.65 -16.83
CA ALA A 76 6.08 10.85 -17.69
C ALA A 76 6.11 9.35 -17.33
N GLU A 77 7.30 8.80 -17.06
CA GLU A 77 7.48 7.40 -16.64
C GLU A 77 6.88 7.16 -15.25
N HIS A 78 7.06 8.10 -14.32
CA HIS A 78 6.49 8.02 -12.97
C HIS A 78 4.97 7.99 -13.00
N GLU A 79 4.33 8.88 -13.78
CA GLU A 79 2.88 8.88 -13.94
C GLU A 79 2.39 7.61 -14.64
N ALA A 80 3.06 7.19 -15.71
CA ALA A 80 2.71 5.98 -16.45
C ALA A 80 2.81 4.72 -15.58
N LEU A 81 3.82 4.65 -14.71
CA LEU A 81 4.00 3.57 -13.75
C LEU A 81 2.83 3.53 -12.76
N LEU A 82 2.45 4.68 -12.19
CA LEU A 82 1.31 4.75 -11.27
C LEU A 82 0.01 4.34 -11.97
N LEU A 83 -0.25 4.81 -13.19
CA LEU A 83 -1.45 4.45 -13.94
C LEU A 83 -1.49 2.99 -14.38
N HIS A 84 -0.33 2.38 -14.64
CA HIS A 84 -0.24 0.97 -14.96
C HIS A 84 -0.66 0.09 -13.77
N TYR A 85 -0.25 0.45 -12.56
CA TYR A 85 -0.57 -0.33 -11.35
C TYR A 85 -1.87 0.05 -10.65
N CYS A 86 -2.26 1.33 -10.72
CA CYS A 86 -3.47 1.87 -10.10
C CYS A 86 -4.07 3.00 -10.98
N PRO A 87 -4.79 2.63 -12.06
CA PRO A 87 -5.46 3.61 -12.91
C PRO A 87 -6.64 4.29 -12.21
N THR A 88 -7.27 3.61 -11.25
CA THR A 88 -8.43 4.10 -10.50
C THR A 88 -8.04 5.26 -9.59
N LYS A 89 -8.88 6.30 -9.56
CA LYS A 89 -8.77 7.42 -8.63
C LYS A 89 -9.78 7.25 -7.49
N PRO A 90 -9.51 7.78 -6.28
CA PRO A 90 -10.51 7.80 -5.23
C PRO A 90 -11.73 8.61 -5.67
N VAL A 91 -12.91 8.13 -5.26
CA VAL A 91 -14.21 8.76 -5.54
C VAL A 91 -14.78 9.28 -4.24
N VAL A 92 -15.33 10.50 -4.27
CA VAL A 92 -16.03 11.08 -3.13
C VAL A 92 -17.50 10.75 -3.21
N SER A 93 -18.01 10.09 -2.17
CA SER A 93 -19.43 9.87 -1.92
C SER A 93 -19.61 9.98 -0.41
N LEU A 94 -20.27 11.04 0.04
CA LEU A 94 -20.54 11.22 1.46
C LEU A 94 -21.63 10.24 1.89
N ALA A 95 -21.39 9.52 2.98
CA ALA A 95 -22.40 8.75 3.66
C ALA A 95 -23.03 9.60 4.78
N GLU A 96 -24.35 9.49 4.95
CA GLU A 96 -24.95 9.90 6.22
C GLU A 96 -24.42 8.99 7.31
N VAL A 97 -23.93 9.59 8.39
CA VAL A 97 -23.35 8.82 9.48
C VAL A 97 -24.35 8.75 10.62
N ALA A 98 -24.77 7.52 10.95
CA ALA A 98 -25.62 7.26 12.09
C ALA A 98 -25.02 7.81 13.39
N ASP A 99 -25.88 8.36 14.25
CA ASP A 99 -25.50 8.79 15.58
C ASP A 99 -25.52 7.57 16.52
N GLU A 100 -24.37 6.91 16.61
CA GLU A 100 -24.16 5.75 17.50
C GLU A 100 -23.67 6.26 18.87
N PRO A 101 -24.20 5.75 20.00
CA PRO A 101 -23.66 6.05 21.33
C PRO A 101 -22.16 5.74 21.41
N ARG A 102 -21.40 6.66 21.98
CA ARG A 102 -19.93 6.64 22.01
C ARG A 102 -19.41 7.13 23.35
N GLU A 103 -18.35 6.49 23.85
CA GLU A 103 -17.60 6.94 25.02
C GLU A 103 -16.68 8.12 24.64
N GLU A 104 -16.47 9.08 25.56
CA GLU A 104 -15.64 10.26 25.30
C GLU A 104 -14.21 10.09 25.84
N ILE A 105 -13.22 10.23 24.96
CA ILE A 105 -11.78 10.23 25.27
C ILE A 105 -11.22 11.62 24.97
N SER A 106 -11.02 12.42 26.02
CA SER A 106 -10.51 13.79 25.91
C SER A 106 -9.87 14.24 27.22
N ALA A 107 -9.16 15.37 27.20
CA ALA A 107 -8.68 16.01 28.43
C ALA A 107 -9.82 16.32 29.42
N ALA A 108 -11.00 16.69 28.92
CA ALA A 108 -12.17 16.97 29.76
C ALA A 108 -12.67 15.73 30.52
N THR A 109 -12.38 14.53 30.02
CA THR A 109 -12.67 13.25 30.67
C THR A 109 -11.43 12.63 31.34
N GLY A 110 -10.38 13.43 31.58
CA GLY A 110 -9.17 13.01 32.31
C GLY A 110 -8.14 12.25 31.49
N TRP A 111 -8.33 12.12 30.17
CA TRP A 111 -7.39 11.39 29.30
C TRP A 111 -6.29 12.31 28.78
N THR A 112 -5.05 11.85 28.87
CA THR A 112 -3.94 12.40 28.08
C THR A 112 -3.96 11.71 26.72
N THR A 113 -4.25 12.44 25.64
CA THR A 113 -4.39 11.90 24.29
C THR A 113 -3.30 12.44 23.37
N PHE A 114 -2.71 11.58 22.56
CA PHE A 114 -1.66 11.98 21.63
C PHE A 114 -1.55 11.04 20.43
N HIS A 115 -0.99 11.54 19.34
CA HIS A 115 -0.59 10.73 18.19
C HIS A 115 0.91 10.92 17.90
N ILE A 116 1.55 9.93 17.30
CA ILE A 116 2.96 9.96 16.91
C ILE A 116 3.05 9.53 15.45
N ASP A 117 3.36 10.48 14.57
CA ASP A 117 3.36 10.27 13.13
C ASP A 117 4.61 10.88 12.47
N PRO A 118 4.96 10.49 11.23
CA PRO A 118 5.96 11.20 10.46
C PRO A 118 5.62 12.69 10.27
N PRO A 119 6.62 13.55 10.04
CA PRO A 119 6.38 14.95 9.69
C PRO A 119 5.39 15.08 8.52
N ASP A 120 4.52 16.08 8.59
CA ASP A 120 3.49 16.39 7.58
C ASP A 120 2.41 15.31 7.35
N CYS A 121 2.36 14.25 8.16
CA CYS A 121 1.27 13.26 8.12
C CYS A 121 -0.08 13.92 8.38
N ARG A 122 -1.07 13.65 7.52
CA ARG A 122 -2.44 14.15 7.67
C ARG A 122 -3.46 13.02 7.74
N ASP A 123 -3.12 11.82 7.29
CA ASP A 123 -3.93 10.62 7.36
C ASP A 123 -3.68 9.85 8.66
N ILE A 124 -3.89 10.53 9.80
CA ILE A 124 -3.67 9.99 11.15
C ILE A 124 -4.73 8.92 11.43
N ASP A 125 -4.31 7.67 11.31
CA ASP A 125 -5.12 6.49 11.57
C ASP A 125 -5.28 6.23 13.06
N ASP A 126 -4.23 6.46 13.86
CA ASP A 126 -4.16 6.00 15.24
C ASP A 126 -3.79 7.10 16.24
N ALA A 127 -4.33 6.96 17.45
CA ALA A 127 -4.01 7.79 18.60
C ALA A 127 -3.93 6.92 19.86
N VAL A 128 -3.02 7.29 20.75
CA VAL A 128 -2.82 6.65 22.05
C VAL A 128 -3.36 7.56 23.13
N ALA A 129 -3.97 6.98 24.16
CA ALA A 129 -4.44 7.71 25.31
C ALA A 129 -4.11 6.98 26.60
N TYR A 130 -3.93 7.75 27.68
CA TYR A 130 -3.73 7.23 29.02
C TYR A 130 -4.63 7.95 30.03
N HIS A 131 -5.21 7.18 30.95
CA HIS A 131 -5.98 7.67 32.08
C HIS A 131 -5.49 7.00 33.38
N PRO A 132 -5.26 7.75 34.48
CA PRO A 132 -4.73 7.18 35.74
C PRO A 132 -5.57 6.06 36.34
N GLU A 133 -6.88 6.08 36.13
CA GLU A 133 -7.82 5.07 36.67
C GLU A 133 -8.26 4.02 35.63
N HIS A 134 -8.11 4.30 34.33
CA HIS A 134 -8.62 3.42 33.26
C HIS A 134 -7.51 2.78 32.43
N GLY A 135 -6.27 3.23 32.55
CA GLY A 135 -5.13 2.67 31.85
C GLY A 135 -4.96 3.21 30.44
N TRP A 136 -4.46 2.36 29.56
CA TRP A 136 -4.14 2.73 28.19
C TRP A 136 -5.32 2.49 27.26
N ALA A 137 -5.45 3.33 26.24
CA ALA A 137 -6.39 3.14 25.15
C ALA A 137 -5.69 3.39 23.81
N ILE A 138 -6.00 2.55 22.83
CA ILE A 138 -5.52 2.66 21.45
C ILE A 138 -6.74 2.92 20.58
N THR A 139 -6.80 4.08 19.94
CA THR A 139 -7.95 4.50 19.14
C THR A 139 -7.57 4.54 17.67
N ILE A 140 -8.34 3.85 16.83
CA ILE A 140 -8.20 3.89 15.38
C ILE A 140 -9.35 4.70 14.78
N ALA A 141 -9.06 5.57 13.82
CA ALA A 141 -10.01 6.36 13.06
C ALA A 141 -11.18 5.50 12.54
N ASP A 142 -12.42 5.93 12.79
CA ASP A 142 -13.64 5.20 12.36
C ASP A 142 -13.95 5.46 10.87
N ALA A 143 -13.09 4.95 9.99
CA ALA A 143 -13.26 5.04 8.54
C ALA A 143 -14.52 4.30 8.06
N ALA A 144 -14.94 3.23 8.74
CA ALA A 144 -16.15 2.48 8.45
C ALA A 144 -17.42 3.32 8.61
N ALA A 145 -17.42 4.28 9.54
CA ALA A 145 -18.50 5.26 9.66
C ALA A 145 -18.50 6.29 8.53
N ALA A 146 -17.32 6.65 8.00
CA ALA A 146 -17.20 7.62 6.90
C ALA A 146 -17.46 7.01 5.51
N VAL A 147 -17.29 5.69 5.37
CA VAL A 147 -17.38 4.97 4.09
C VAL A 147 -18.38 3.83 4.20
N ALA A 148 -19.63 4.10 3.80
CA ALA A 148 -20.68 3.09 3.75
C ALA A 148 -20.31 1.94 2.78
N ALA A 149 -20.57 0.70 3.19
CA ALA A 149 -20.33 -0.48 2.36
C ALA A 149 -21.17 -0.42 1.07
N GLY A 150 -20.56 -0.73 -0.07
CA GLY A 150 -21.19 -0.66 -1.39
C GLY A 150 -21.33 0.75 -1.97
N SER A 151 -20.93 1.81 -1.26
CA SER A 151 -20.91 3.17 -1.80
C SER A 151 -19.89 3.31 -2.96
N PRO A 152 -20.01 4.33 -3.83
CA PRO A 152 -19.01 4.61 -4.84
C PRO A 152 -17.58 4.77 -4.27
N THR A 153 -17.45 5.37 -3.08
CA THR A 153 -16.16 5.47 -2.38
C THR A 153 -15.64 4.11 -1.97
N ASP A 154 -16.50 3.23 -1.44
CA ASP A 154 -16.14 1.86 -1.07
C ASP A 154 -15.66 1.03 -2.27
N ILE A 155 -16.38 1.09 -3.38
CA ILE A 155 -16.02 0.39 -4.62
C ILE A 155 -14.68 0.89 -5.17
N ALA A 156 -14.44 2.21 -5.14
CA ALA A 156 -13.17 2.79 -5.53
C ALA A 156 -12.04 2.35 -4.58
N ALA A 157 -12.26 2.40 -3.27
CA ALA A 157 -11.31 1.98 -2.24
C ALA A 157 -10.94 0.49 -2.37
N ALA A 158 -11.93 -0.37 -2.65
CA ALA A 158 -11.72 -1.79 -2.93
C ALA A 158 -10.86 -2.03 -4.17
N THR A 159 -11.08 -1.23 -5.22
CA THR A 159 -10.35 -1.32 -6.48
C THR A 159 -8.90 -0.84 -6.32
N ILE A 160 -8.67 0.19 -5.50
CA ILE A 160 -7.33 0.71 -5.19
C ILE A 160 -6.59 -0.24 -4.22
N GLY A 161 -7.28 -0.75 -3.21
CA GLY A 161 -6.82 -1.71 -2.22
C GLY A 161 -5.96 -1.12 -1.10
N ALA A 162 -5.00 -0.25 -1.42
CA ALA A 162 -4.19 0.48 -0.44
C ALA A 162 -3.60 1.76 -1.04
N THR A 163 -3.28 2.75 -0.20
CA THR A 163 -2.58 3.97 -0.61
C THR A 163 -1.19 3.65 -1.17
N PHE A 164 -0.79 4.33 -2.24
CA PHE A 164 0.54 4.25 -2.85
C PHE A 164 1.37 5.42 -2.36
N TYR A 165 2.49 5.12 -1.70
CA TYR A 165 3.45 6.10 -1.19
C TYR A 165 4.76 6.01 -1.98
N ASP A 166 5.29 7.15 -2.42
CA ASP A 166 6.59 7.20 -3.10
C ASP A 166 7.76 6.82 -2.16
N LEU A 167 8.99 6.91 -2.65
CA LEU A 167 10.18 6.51 -1.88
C LEU A 167 10.46 7.45 -0.70
N GLU A 168 9.90 8.66 -0.74
CA GLU A 168 9.95 9.65 0.34
C GLU A 168 8.76 9.52 1.31
N GLY A 169 7.85 8.57 1.10
CA GLY A 169 6.70 8.33 1.95
C GLY A 169 5.51 9.26 1.69
N ARG A 170 5.48 9.98 0.56
CA ARG A 170 4.35 10.86 0.18
C ARG A 170 3.29 10.09 -0.58
N ALA A 171 2.02 10.31 -0.24
CA ALA A 171 0.91 9.66 -0.94
C ALA A 171 0.76 10.19 -2.38
N VAL A 172 0.95 9.33 -3.38
CA VAL A 172 0.76 9.66 -4.81
C VAL A 172 -0.57 9.13 -5.37
N ARG A 173 -1.17 8.15 -4.70
CA ARG A 173 -2.55 7.68 -4.94
C ARG A 173 -3.14 7.22 -3.62
N THR A 174 -4.06 8.00 -3.05
CA THR A 174 -4.76 7.65 -1.82
C THR A 174 -5.86 6.62 -2.08
N MET A 175 -6.08 5.72 -1.12
CA MET A 175 -7.19 4.76 -1.16
C MET A 175 -8.55 5.45 -0.99
N LEU A 176 -8.64 6.34 -0.01
CA LEU A 176 -9.78 7.20 0.23
C LEU A 176 -9.51 8.61 -0.29
N PRO A 177 -10.54 9.39 -0.62
CA PRO A 177 -10.33 10.79 -0.99
C PRO A 177 -9.76 11.59 0.19
N PRO A 178 -8.87 12.57 -0.04
CA PRO A 178 -8.29 13.40 1.04
C PRO A 178 -9.33 14.10 1.92
N SER A 179 -10.50 14.44 1.39
CA SER A 179 -11.63 14.97 2.18
C SER A 179 -12.09 14.02 3.30
N ILE A 180 -11.79 12.73 3.20
CA ILE A 180 -12.04 11.71 4.22
C ILE A 180 -10.74 11.36 4.94
N SER A 181 -9.72 10.88 4.22
CA SER A 181 -8.49 10.35 4.82
C SER A 181 -7.65 11.40 5.53
N GLU A 182 -7.63 12.64 5.04
CA GLU A 182 -6.79 13.72 5.59
C GLU A 182 -7.62 14.78 6.32
N ALA A 183 -8.93 14.58 6.45
CA ALA A 183 -9.84 15.56 7.03
C ALA A 183 -10.90 14.92 7.94
N SER A 184 -12.03 14.48 7.39
CA SER A 184 -13.20 14.16 8.22
C SER A 184 -13.03 12.92 9.11
N ALA A 185 -12.24 11.94 8.69
CA ALA A 185 -12.00 10.70 9.43
C ALA A 185 -10.65 10.68 10.17
N SER A 186 -9.68 11.48 9.71
CA SER A 186 -8.37 11.63 10.36
C SER A 186 -8.50 12.15 11.80
N LEU A 187 -7.70 11.58 12.72
CA LEU A 187 -7.63 11.96 14.13
C LEU A 187 -6.83 13.25 14.36
N LEU A 188 -7.13 14.28 13.58
CA LEU A 188 -6.46 15.58 13.65
C LEU A 188 -6.56 16.21 15.05
N PRO A 189 -5.48 16.87 15.54
CA PRO A 189 -5.43 17.43 16.88
C PRO A 189 -6.47 18.55 17.08
N GLY A 190 -6.99 18.64 18.32
CA GLY A 190 -7.98 19.61 18.75
C GLY A 190 -9.39 19.42 18.15
N GLN A 191 -9.60 18.37 17.36
CA GLN A 191 -10.89 18.10 16.72
C GLN A 191 -11.53 16.84 17.28
N ARG A 192 -12.81 16.94 17.62
CA ARG A 192 -13.60 15.79 18.05
C ARG A 192 -13.84 14.86 16.85
N ARG A 193 -13.41 13.61 16.97
CA ARG A 193 -13.39 12.59 15.91
C ARG A 193 -13.95 11.26 16.38
N ARG A 194 -14.45 10.47 15.43
CA ARG A 194 -14.96 9.12 15.70
C ARG A 194 -13.81 8.12 15.72
N GLY A 195 -13.76 7.29 16.75
CA GLY A 195 -12.77 6.24 16.91
C GLY A 195 -13.40 4.86 17.17
N VAL A 196 -12.63 3.82 16.88
CA VAL A 196 -12.82 2.47 17.39
C VAL A 196 -11.65 2.19 18.32
N THR A 197 -11.93 2.02 19.61
CA THR A 197 -10.92 2.04 20.66
C THR A 197 -10.78 0.69 21.31
N LEU A 198 -9.53 0.24 21.48
CA LEU A 198 -9.15 -0.84 22.37
C LEU A 198 -8.76 -0.28 23.73
N PHE A 199 -9.48 -0.65 24.78
CA PHE A 199 -9.16 -0.30 26.16
C PHE A 199 -8.35 -1.42 26.82
N LEU A 200 -7.20 -1.04 27.38
CA LEU A 200 -6.29 -1.89 28.14
C LEU A 200 -6.41 -1.50 29.62
N GLY A 201 -7.49 -1.97 30.26
CA GLY A 201 -7.84 -1.59 31.63
C GLY A 201 -6.75 -1.89 32.66
N LEU A 202 -6.60 -1.03 33.68
CA LEU A 202 -5.66 -1.27 34.80
C LEU A 202 -6.08 -2.42 35.71
N LEU A 203 -7.39 -2.58 35.93
CA LEU A 203 -7.95 -3.55 36.87
C LEU A 203 -7.81 -5.01 36.39
N ASP A 204 -7.84 -5.23 35.08
CA ASP A 204 -7.56 -6.53 34.48
C ASP A 204 -6.86 -6.31 33.12
N PRO A 205 -5.53 -6.12 33.11
CA PRO A 205 -4.76 -5.89 31.88
C PRO A 205 -4.89 -7.04 30.87
N LYS A 206 -5.38 -8.21 31.30
CA LYS A 206 -5.57 -9.40 30.47
C LYS A 206 -6.95 -9.44 29.80
N LYS A 207 -7.86 -8.52 30.12
CA LYS A 207 -9.19 -8.42 29.48
C LYS A 207 -9.35 -7.11 28.72
N PRO A 208 -8.74 -7.01 27.53
CA PRO A 208 -8.99 -5.89 26.64
C PRO A 208 -10.47 -5.88 26.20
N ARG A 209 -11.00 -4.68 25.95
CA ARG A 209 -12.34 -4.52 25.35
C ARG A 209 -12.30 -3.50 24.22
N PHE A 210 -13.18 -3.67 23.23
CA PHE A 210 -13.41 -2.67 22.20
C PHE A 210 -14.64 -1.83 22.52
N GLY A 211 -14.60 -0.55 22.12
CA GLY A 211 -15.73 0.38 22.20
C GLY A 211 -15.69 1.42 21.08
N LEU A 212 -16.85 1.99 20.77
CA LEU A 212 -16.94 3.15 19.88
C LEU A 212 -16.72 4.42 20.69
N THR A 213 -15.90 5.33 20.17
CA THR A 213 -15.52 6.54 20.91
C THR A 213 -15.70 7.80 20.09
N TRP A 214 -15.88 8.90 20.81
CA TRP A 214 -15.48 10.22 20.40
C TRP A 214 -14.12 10.50 21.05
N ILE A 215 -13.15 10.90 20.25
CA ILE A 215 -11.80 11.23 20.71
C ILE A 215 -11.46 12.66 20.30
N THR A 216 -10.82 13.40 21.20
CA THR A 216 -10.13 14.66 20.89
C THR A 216 -8.67 14.49 21.24
N VAL A 217 -7.80 14.59 20.22
CA VAL A 217 -6.35 14.42 20.38
C VAL A 217 -5.73 15.77 20.77
N GLU A 218 -5.13 15.85 21.96
CA GLU A 218 -4.58 17.10 22.50
C GLU A 218 -3.15 17.35 22.05
N HIS A 219 -2.36 16.29 21.88
CA HIS A 219 -0.95 16.41 21.55
C HIS A 219 -0.60 15.71 20.24
N SER A 220 0.24 16.38 19.45
CA SER A 220 0.74 15.91 18.17
C SER A 220 2.26 15.84 18.24
N PHE A 221 2.83 14.69 17.90
CA PHE A 221 4.27 14.50 17.94
C PHE A 221 4.76 13.84 16.65
N THR A 222 5.97 14.21 16.23
CA THR A 222 6.83 13.31 15.47
C THR A 222 7.55 12.34 16.41
N TYR A 223 8.04 11.22 15.87
CA TYR A 223 8.86 10.26 16.63
C TYR A 223 10.02 10.95 17.37
N ASP A 224 10.70 11.88 16.72
CA ASP A 224 11.81 12.64 17.32
C ASP A 224 11.34 13.59 18.42
N SER A 225 10.20 14.27 18.24
CA SER A 225 9.70 15.26 19.19
C SER A 225 9.01 14.67 20.43
N PHE A 226 8.61 13.39 20.37
CA PHE A 226 7.96 12.73 21.50
C PHE A 226 8.92 12.51 22.65
N VAL A 227 10.17 12.11 22.35
CA VAL A 227 11.20 11.83 23.36
C VAL A 227 11.54 13.11 24.11
N GLY A 228 11.40 13.09 25.43
CA GLY A 228 11.64 14.25 26.29
C GLY A 228 10.48 15.26 26.32
N SER A 229 9.36 15.01 25.63
CA SER A 229 8.15 15.81 25.78
C SER A 229 7.57 15.71 27.19
N ALA A 230 6.80 16.71 27.61
CA ALA A 230 6.11 16.68 28.91
C ALA A 230 5.17 15.46 29.04
N VAL A 231 4.53 15.05 27.94
CA VAL A 231 3.69 13.85 27.89
C VAL A 231 4.52 12.60 28.17
N ALA A 232 5.63 12.41 27.45
CA ALA A 232 6.53 11.27 27.65
C ALA A 232 7.07 11.20 29.10
N VAL A 233 7.50 12.35 29.64
CA VAL A 233 7.96 12.47 31.03
C VAL A 233 6.86 12.09 32.02
N SER A 234 5.64 12.59 31.83
CA SER A 234 4.49 12.30 32.71
C SER A 234 4.09 10.82 32.70
N LEU A 235 4.27 10.14 31.57
CA LEU A 235 3.97 8.72 31.39
C LEU A 235 5.14 7.81 31.81
N GLY A 236 6.29 8.39 32.16
CA GLY A 236 7.51 7.65 32.47
C GLY A 236 8.09 6.91 31.26
N VAL A 237 7.74 7.32 30.04
CA VAL A 237 8.21 6.71 28.79
C VAL A 237 9.45 7.46 28.31
N THR A 238 10.61 6.82 28.39
CA THR A 238 11.90 7.41 28.01
C THR A 238 12.54 6.75 26.79
N THR A 239 11.94 5.67 26.29
CA THR A 239 12.42 4.91 25.15
C THR A 239 11.95 5.50 23.82
N GLU A 240 12.68 5.18 22.77
CA GLU A 240 12.37 5.56 21.39
C GLU A 240 10.97 5.01 20.98
N PRO A 241 10.08 5.85 20.42
CA PRO A 241 8.69 5.49 20.17
C PRO A 241 8.39 4.45 19.10
N HIS A 242 9.22 4.24 18.08
CA HIS A 242 8.85 3.33 16.98
C HIS A 242 8.53 1.92 17.49
N ALA A 243 9.38 1.36 18.35
CA ALA A 243 9.25 -0.03 18.79
C ALA A 243 7.99 -0.30 19.63
N TRP A 244 7.64 0.60 20.55
CA TRP A 244 6.47 0.37 21.41
C TRP A 244 5.16 0.79 20.72
N ILE A 245 5.17 1.79 19.83
CA ILE A 245 4.02 2.08 18.97
C ILE A 245 3.72 0.87 18.07
N GLU A 246 4.76 0.26 17.48
CA GLU A 246 4.61 -0.97 16.71
C GLU A 246 3.98 -2.09 17.55
N GLU A 247 4.45 -2.32 18.78
CA GLU A 247 3.87 -3.35 19.65
C GLU A 247 2.42 -3.04 20.03
N LEU A 248 2.06 -1.77 20.26
CA LEU A 248 0.67 -1.36 20.49
C LEU A 248 -0.21 -1.68 19.28
N MET A 249 0.25 -1.38 18.06
CA MET A 249 -0.49 -1.71 16.84
C MET A 249 -0.57 -3.22 16.59
N LEU A 250 0.51 -3.97 16.87
CA LEU A 250 0.50 -5.44 16.84
C LEU A 250 -0.51 -6.00 17.83
N ARG A 251 -0.58 -5.45 19.05
CA ARG A 251 -1.55 -5.81 20.07
C ARG A 251 -2.98 -5.55 19.59
N TYR A 252 -3.27 -4.34 19.10
CA TYR A 252 -4.58 -3.99 18.53
C TYR A 252 -4.99 -5.00 17.43
N ASN A 253 -4.10 -5.24 16.48
CA ASN A 253 -4.32 -6.16 15.37
C ASN A 253 -4.56 -7.61 15.81
N ARG A 254 -3.84 -8.11 16.81
CA ARG A 254 -4.03 -9.46 17.38
C ARG A 254 -5.39 -9.60 18.08
N GLU A 255 -5.79 -8.59 18.85
CA GLU A 255 -7.09 -8.59 19.54
C GLU A 255 -8.26 -8.56 18.56
N VAL A 256 -8.17 -7.74 17.50
CA VAL A 256 -9.16 -7.78 16.41
C VAL A 256 -9.14 -9.16 15.73
N ALA A 257 -7.96 -9.70 15.43
CA ALA A 257 -7.84 -11.00 14.75
C ALA A 257 -8.48 -12.14 15.56
N ALA A 258 -8.34 -12.13 16.88
CA ALA A 258 -8.99 -13.11 17.76
C ALA A 258 -10.53 -13.04 17.66
N ILE A 259 -11.09 -11.84 17.70
CA ILE A 259 -12.54 -11.61 17.55
C ILE A 259 -13.03 -12.09 16.16
N LEU A 260 -12.34 -11.69 15.10
CA LEU A 260 -12.65 -12.08 13.72
C LEU A 260 -12.60 -13.60 13.53
N LYS A 261 -11.56 -14.23 14.10
CA LYS A 261 -11.36 -15.68 14.04
C LYS A 261 -12.47 -16.43 14.78
N GLN A 262 -12.81 -15.99 16.00
CA GLN A 262 -13.88 -16.59 16.79
C GLN A 262 -15.24 -16.44 16.10
N ALA A 263 -15.50 -15.29 15.47
CA ALA A 263 -16.71 -15.07 14.70
C ALA A 263 -16.73 -15.81 13.35
N GLN A 264 -15.56 -16.26 12.85
CA GLN A 264 -15.37 -16.75 11.48
C GLN A 264 -15.81 -15.72 10.43
N ARG A 265 -15.46 -14.45 10.67
CA ARG A 265 -15.82 -13.31 9.80
C ARG A 265 -14.64 -12.37 9.65
N GLY A 266 -14.61 -11.63 8.55
CA GLY A 266 -13.53 -10.70 8.26
C GLY A 266 -12.32 -11.37 7.62
N ILE A 267 -11.18 -10.70 7.68
CA ILE A 267 -10.00 -11.00 6.89
C ILE A 267 -8.79 -11.13 7.81
N LEU A 268 -8.16 -12.29 7.78
CA LEU A 268 -6.91 -12.57 8.49
C LEU A 268 -5.71 -12.35 7.57
N ARG A 269 -4.54 -12.16 8.19
CA ARG A 269 -3.26 -12.05 7.53
C ARG A 269 -2.45 -13.28 7.91
N VAL A 270 -2.31 -14.19 6.94
CA VAL A 270 -1.74 -15.53 7.14
C VAL A 270 -0.35 -15.57 6.50
N GLN A 271 0.57 -16.26 7.15
CA GLN A 271 1.92 -16.48 6.65
C GLN A 271 2.35 -17.90 7.01
N PRO A 272 2.69 -18.75 6.04
CA PRO A 272 3.16 -20.10 6.32
C PRO A 272 4.56 -20.07 6.95
N GLU A 273 4.94 -21.17 7.59
CA GLU A 273 6.29 -21.33 8.16
C GLU A 273 7.36 -21.31 7.06
N ALA A 274 8.54 -20.76 7.37
CA ALA A 274 9.65 -20.76 6.42
C ALA A 274 10.26 -22.14 6.24
N VAL A 275 10.84 -22.32 5.06
CA VAL A 275 11.83 -23.36 4.78
C VAL A 275 13.21 -22.86 5.22
N SER A 276 14.00 -23.69 5.89
CA SER A 276 15.28 -23.28 6.51
C SER A 276 16.35 -22.85 5.49
N VAL A 277 16.86 -21.62 5.65
CA VAL A 277 18.13 -21.16 5.04
C VAL A 277 18.91 -20.34 6.10
N PRO A 278 20.11 -20.75 6.54
CA PRO A 278 20.77 -20.19 7.73
C PRO A 278 21.12 -18.69 7.68
N THR A 279 21.55 -18.15 6.52
CA THR A 279 22.11 -16.78 6.45
C THR A 279 21.09 -15.71 6.00
N LEU A 280 19.94 -16.12 5.45
CA LEU A 280 18.90 -15.22 4.90
C LEU A 280 17.50 -15.67 5.33
N GLN A 281 17.36 -16.16 6.56
CA GLN A 281 16.12 -16.77 7.07
C GLN A 281 14.89 -15.86 6.94
N PHE A 282 15.08 -14.53 7.03
CA PHE A 282 14.00 -13.54 6.84
C PHE A 282 13.48 -13.48 5.39
N LEU A 283 14.28 -13.86 4.39
CA LEU A 283 13.89 -13.93 2.98
C LEU A 283 13.32 -15.30 2.60
N ALA A 284 13.56 -16.33 3.41
CA ALA A 284 13.02 -17.68 3.21
C ALA A 284 11.56 -17.83 3.67
N MET A 285 10.99 -16.77 4.26
CA MET A 285 9.58 -16.69 4.61
C MET A 285 8.76 -16.44 3.34
N GLU A 286 7.67 -17.18 3.15
CA GLU A 286 6.72 -16.81 2.10
C GLU A 286 6.05 -15.46 2.42
N ALA A 287 5.65 -14.77 1.36
CA ALA A 287 4.92 -13.51 1.51
C ALA A 287 3.55 -13.78 2.15
N ALA A 288 3.27 -13.12 3.27
CA ALA A 288 1.96 -13.19 3.88
C ALA A 288 0.84 -12.80 2.91
N THR A 289 -0.33 -13.42 3.07
CA THR A 289 -1.52 -13.25 2.25
C THR A 289 -2.73 -12.91 3.12
N TYR A 290 -3.73 -12.28 2.52
CA TYR A 290 -5.05 -12.14 3.11
C TYR A 290 -5.87 -13.40 2.88
N GLU A 291 -6.57 -13.85 3.91
CA GLU A 291 -7.50 -14.98 3.86
C GLU A 291 -8.79 -14.64 4.60
N ALA A 292 -9.93 -15.17 4.17
CA ALA A 292 -11.17 -15.03 4.93
C ALA A 292 -11.04 -15.81 6.24
N ALA A 293 -11.49 -15.23 7.35
CA ALA A 293 -11.51 -15.94 8.63
C ALA A 293 -12.43 -17.17 8.55
N GLY A 294 -11.88 -18.36 8.79
CA GLY A 294 -12.62 -19.63 8.73
C GLY A 294 -12.26 -20.58 9.88
N PRO A 295 -12.73 -21.84 9.86
CA PRO A 295 -12.49 -22.81 10.92
C PRO A 295 -11.07 -23.40 10.96
N GLY A 296 -10.35 -23.42 9.82
CA GLY A 296 -9.03 -24.06 9.71
C GLY A 296 -7.89 -23.31 10.41
N PRO A 297 -6.70 -23.91 10.55
CA PRO A 297 -5.54 -23.22 11.09
C PRO A 297 -5.16 -22.04 10.18
N GLN A 298 -5.11 -20.83 10.75
CA GLN A 298 -4.77 -19.59 10.03
C GLN A 298 -3.89 -18.75 10.94
N THR A 299 -2.57 -18.89 10.76
CA THR A 299 -1.56 -18.28 11.62
C THR A 299 -0.54 -17.49 10.78
N HIS A 300 0.20 -16.63 11.46
CA HIS A 300 1.28 -15.84 10.89
C HIS A 300 2.61 -16.29 11.49
N ALA A 301 3.42 -17.01 10.72
CA ALA A 301 4.65 -17.62 11.22
C ALA A 301 5.60 -16.64 11.91
N THR A 302 5.93 -15.49 11.29
CA THR A 302 6.86 -14.53 11.90
C THR A 302 6.31 -13.80 13.13
N LEU A 303 5.00 -13.55 13.19
CA LEU A 303 4.38 -12.79 14.29
C LEU A 303 3.88 -13.69 15.42
N GLY A 304 3.78 -15.00 15.17
CA GLY A 304 3.26 -16.00 16.11
C GLY A 304 1.74 -15.89 16.32
N GLY A 305 0.99 -16.90 15.88
CA GLY A 305 -0.45 -17.01 16.14
C GLY A 305 -1.34 -16.32 15.10
N VAL A 306 -2.58 -16.02 15.48
CA VAL A 306 -3.59 -15.42 14.58
C VAL A 306 -3.36 -13.92 14.47
N TYR A 307 -3.38 -13.39 13.25
CA TYR A 307 -3.10 -11.98 12.99
C TYR A 307 -4.00 -11.43 11.88
N CYS A 308 -4.26 -10.13 11.89
CA CYS A 308 -4.96 -9.39 10.86
C CYS A 308 -4.38 -7.97 10.74
N HIS A 309 -4.79 -7.21 9.72
CA HIS A 309 -4.58 -5.76 9.73
C HIS A 309 -5.89 -5.08 10.15
N ALA A 310 -5.82 -4.18 11.12
CA ALA A 310 -6.98 -3.41 11.61
C ALA A 310 -6.61 -1.99 12.08
N SER A 311 -5.34 -1.61 12.08
CA SER A 311 -4.81 -0.37 12.64
C SER A 311 -4.64 0.77 11.63
N SER A 312 -5.00 0.58 10.35
CA SER A 312 -4.81 1.63 9.33
C SER A 312 -5.89 1.68 8.25
N PRO A 313 -7.17 1.88 8.63
CA PRO A 313 -8.30 1.81 7.71
C PRO A 313 -8.42 3.00 6.76
N LEU A 314 -7.70 4.12 6.97
CA LEU A 314 -7.67 5.24 6.02
C LEU A 314 -6.85 4.94 4.76
N ARG A 315 -5.92 3.97 4.86
CA ARG A 315 -4.95 3.64 3.80
C ARG A 315 -4.89 2.16 3.39
N ARG A 316 -5.61 1.27 4.07
CA ARG A 316 -5.69 -0.17 3.73
C ARG A 316 -7.13 -0.68 3.75
N TYR A 317 -7.56 -1.29 2.65
CA TYR A 317 -8.96 -1.70 2.49
C TYR A 317 -9.32 -2.91 3.38
N ALA A 318 -8.36 -3.80 3.63
CA ALA A 318 -8.56 -4.93 4.54
C ALA A 318 -8.92 -4.47 5.97
N ASP A 319 -8.24 -3.43 6.46
CA ASP A 319 -8.51 -2.80 7.76
C ASP A 319 -9.91 -2.19 7.80
N LEU A 320 -10.34 -1.50 6.74
CA LEU A 320 -11.70 -0.95 6.63
C LEU A 320 -12.77 -2.05 6.71
N VAL A 321 -12.57 -3.17 6.01
CA VAL A 321 -13.47 -4.33 6.06
C VAL A 321 -13.49 -4.94 7.47
N ASN A 322 -12.32 -5.15 8.07
CA ASN A 322 -12.20 -5.69 9.42
C ASN A 322 -12.85 -4.77 10.46
N GLN A 323 -12.72 -3.45 10.31
CA GLN A 323 -13.37 -2.47 11.18
C GLN A 323 -14.90 -2.57 11.09
N ARG A 324 -15.49 -2.73 9.90
CA ARG A 324 -16.94 -2.96 9.75
C ARG A 324 -17.40 -4.20 10.52
N VAL A 325 -16.68 -5.31 10.40
CA VAL A 325 -17.00 -6.56 11.09
C VAL A 325 -16.87 -6.39 12.60
N LEU A 326 -15.78 -5.78 13.06
CA LEU A 326 -15.55 -5.49 14.47
C LEU A 326 -16.67 -4.62 15.06
N LYS A 327 -17.02 -3.51 14.39
CA LYS A 327 -18.11 -2.62 14.83
C LYS A 327 -19.44 -3.36 14.95
N ALA A 328 -19.79 -4.18 13.95
CA ALA A 328 -21.03 -4.96 14.00
C ALA A 328 -21.06 -5.90 15.22
N ILE A 329 -19.94 -6.57 15.52
CA ILE A 329 -19.81 -7.46 16.68
C ILE A 329 -19.91 -6.68 18.00
N VAL A 330 -19.16 -5.58 18.14
CA VAL A 330 -19.09 -4.79 19.38
C VAL A 330 -20.43 -4.11 19.71
N THR A 331 -21.17 -3.66 18.70
CA THR A 331 -22.48 -3.01 18.89
C THR A 331 -23.63 -4.00 19.08
N GLY A 332 -23.38 -5.31 18.96
CA GLY A 332 -24.43 -6.32 19.01
C GLY A 332 -25.38 -6.30 17.80
N THR A 333 -25.05 -5.53 16.75
CA THR A 333 -25.84 -5.46 15.50
C THR A 333 -25.74 -6.74 14.66
N VAL A 334 -25.06 -7.78 15.17
CA VAL A 334 -25.07 -9.13 14.59
C VAL A 334 -26.38 -9.84 14.94
N THR A 335 -27.49 -9.37 14.37
CA THR A 335 -28.72 -10.14 14.20
C THR A 335 -28.76 -10.63 12.75
N GLY A 336 -28.10 -11.77 12.48
CA GLY A 336 -28.13 -12.44 11.18
C GLY A 336 -26.90 -12.27 10.29
N THR A 337 -26.97 -12.91 9.13
CA THR A 337 -25.95 -12.91 8.07
C THR A 337 -25.74 -11.46 7.59
N VAL A 338 -24.73 -10.74 8.09
CA VAL A 338 -24.20 -9.58 7.33
C VAL A 338 -23.77 -10.11 5.96
N THR A 339 -24.64 -9.91 4.98
CA THR A 339 -24.50 -10.20 3.54
C THR A 339 -23.70 -9.11 2.84
N GLY A 340 -22.81 -8.43 3.56
CA GLY A 340 -21.70 -7.73 2.92
C GLY A 340 -20.75 -8.81 2.43
N THR A 341 -20.71 -9.06 1.12
CA THR A 341 -19.76 -9.99 0.52
C THR A 341 -18.37 -9.60 1.01
N VAL A 342 -17.74 -10.44 1.84
CA VAL A 342 -16.32 -10.24 2.17
C VAL A 342 -15.61 -10.13 0.81
N PRO A 343 -14.90 -9.03 0.54
CA PRO A 343 -14.25 -8.85 -0.76
C PRO A 343 -13.38 -10.06 -1.04
N SER A 344 -13.34 -10.50 -2.30
CA SER A 344 -12.49 -11.62 -2.70
C SER A 344 -11.07 -11.38 -2.19
N THR A 345 -10.59 -12.27 -1.32
CA THR A 345 -9.23 -12.18 -0.78
C THR A 345 -8.18 -12.35 -1.87
N VAL A 346 -8.53 -13.02 -2.98
CA VAL A 346 -7.71 -13.08 -4.19
C VAL A 346 -7.45 -11.67 -4.73
N GLY A 347 -8.51 -10.87 -4.92
CA GLY A 347 -8.40 -9.49 -5.41
C GLY A 347 -7.59 -8.61 -4.47
N LEU A 348 -7.80 -8.72 -3.15
CA LEU A 348 -7.00 -7.99 -2.15
C LEU A 348 -5.51 -8.33 -2.24
N ASN A 349 -5.18 -9.61 -2.37
CA ASN A 349 -3.80 -10.06 -2.52
C ASN A 349 -3.18 -9.59 -3.85
N GLU A 350 -3.95 -9.54 -4.94
CA GLU A 350 -3.51 -8.97 -6.21
C GLU A 350 -3.18 -7.47 -6.10
N ARG A 351 -4.02 -6.69 -5.41
CA ARG A 351 -3.75 -5.26 -5.17
C ARG A 351 -2.54 -5.04 -4.28
N ALA A 352 -2.39 -5.84 -3.21
CA ALA A 352 -1.19 -5.79 -2.37
C ALA A 352 0.09 -6.15 -3.16
N ARG A 353 0.01 -7.13 -4.09
CA ARG A 353 1.14 -7.44 -5.00
C ARG A 353 1.38 -6.31 -6.01
N ALA A 354 0.34 -5.67 -6.54
CA ALA A 354 0.46 -4.53 -7.45
C ALA A 354 1.18 -3.35 -6.78
N ASN A 355 0.79 -2.99 -5.55
CA ASN A 355 1.43 -1.93 -4.78
C ASN A 355 2.93 -2.24 -4.51
N ARG A 356 3.25 -3.47 -4.06
CA ARG A 356 4.66 -3.89 -3.89
C ARG A 356 5.48 -3.85 -5.18
N ARG A 357 4.89 -4.29 -6.30
CA ARG A 357 5.56 -4.22 -7.60
C ARG A 357 5.78 -2.77 -8.04
N TRP A 358 4.77 -1.91 -7.92
CA TRP A 358 4.90 -0.49 -8.20
C TRP A 358 6.03 0.15 -7.39
N ASN A 359 6.12 -0.11 -6.07
CA ASN A 359 7.19 0.44 -5.25
C ASN A 359 8.57 -0.06 -5.69
N ARG A 360 8.72 -1.35 -5.97
CA ARG A 360 9.96 -1.92 -6.54
C ARG A 360 10.34 -1.22 -7.85
N ASP A 361 9.38 -0.99 -8.71
CA ASP A 361 9.60 -0.42 -10.03
C ASP A 361 9.92 1.08 -9.96
N LEU A 362 9.35 1.77 -8.98
CA LEU A 362 9.70 3.14 -8.64
C LEU A 362 11.13 3.25 -8.10
N THR A 363 11.58 2.27 -7.29
CA THR A 363 12.99 2.16 -6.85
C THR A 363 13.93 2.11 -8.06
N PHE A 364 13.60 1.29 -9.06
CA PHE A 364 14.40 1.22 -10.30
C PHE A 364 14.36 2.53 -11.09
N LEU A 365 13.18 3.11 -11.28
CA LEU A 365 13.03 4.37 -12.02
C LEU A 365 13.80 5.53 -11.36
N THR A 366 13.87 5.55 -10.03
CA THR A 366 14.50 6.63 -9.26
C THR A 366 16.00 6.47 -9.14
N HIS A 367 16.50 5.24 -8.91
CA HIS A 367 17.93 5.03 -8.68
C HIS A 367 18.71 4.65 -9.94
N VAL A 368 18.08 4.09 -10.97
CA VAL A 368 18.78 3.65 -12.19
C VAL A 368 18.65 4.70 -13.30
N THR A 369 19.60 5.63 -13.31
CA THR A 369 19.69 6.67 -14.34
C THR A 369 20.02 6.09 -15.72
N PRO A 370 19.31 6.48 -16.80
CA PRO A 370 19.66 6.14 -18.17
C PRO A 370 21.12 6.50 -18.51
N GLY A 371 21.83 5.59 -19.18
CA GLY A 371 23.21 5.83 -19.62
C GLY A 371 24.29 5.73 -18.53
N ARG A 372 23.92 5.41 -17.27
CA ARG A 372 24.85 5.18 -16.17
C ARG A 372 24.88 3.70 -15.78
N VAL A 373 26.09 3.18 -15.55
CA VAL A 373 26.31 1.88 -14.89
C VAL A 373 26.41 2.11 -13.39
N HIS A 374 25.61 1.38 -12.63
CA HIS A 374 25.61 1.40 -11.16
C HIS A 374 26.20 0.09 -10.66
N GLU A 375 27.32 0.14 -9.96
CA GLU A 375 27.89 -1.02 -9.26
C GLU A 375 27.33 -1.07 -7.84
N ILE A 376 26.78 -2.22 -7.45
CA ILE A 376 26.02 -2.36 -6.21
C ILE A 376 26.38 -3.68 -5.52
N ASP A 377 26.61 -3.61 -4.21
CA ASP A 377 26.84 -4.77 -3.35
C ASP A 377 25.57 -5.59 -3.19
N VAL A 378 25.71 -6.91 -3.29
CA VAL A 378 24.60 -7.85 -3.22
C VAL A 378 24.98 -9.13 -2.48
N ILE A 379 23.95 -9.84 -2.02
CA ILE A 379 24.06 -11.16 -1.41
C ILE A 379 23.19 -12.11 -2.22
N TRP A 380 23.74 -13.21 -2.73
CA TRP A 380 22.97 -14.21 -3.46
C TRP A 380 21.94 -14.86 -2.55
N PHE A 381 20.68 -14.83 -2.96
CA PHE A 381 19.58 -15.47 -2.25
C PHE A 381 19.23 -16.82 -2.88
N SER A 382 19.24 -16.89 -4.21
CA SER A 382 19.13 -18.12 -5.00
C SER A 382 19.97 -18.00 -6.27
N GLU A 383 20.03 -19.06 -7.06
CA GLU A 383 20.83 -19.12 -8.31
C GLU A 383 20.60 -17.91 -9.24
N ASP A 384 19.35 -17.44 -9.34
CA ASP A 384 18.94 -16.34 -10.22
C ASP A 384 18.46 -15.08 -9.48
N ARG A 385 18.64 -14.99 -8.14
CA ARG A 385 18.17 -13.84 -7.34
C ARG A 385 19.19 -13.39 -6.33
N VAL A 386 19.32 -12.07 -6.21
CA VAL A 386 20.20 -11.41 -5.25
C VAL A 386 19.43 -10.43 -4.39
N TRP A 387 19.79 -10.37 -3.11
CA TRP A 387 19.38 -9.34 -2.18
C TRP A 387 20.32 -8.14 -2.34
N VAL A 388 19.73 -6.95 -2.52
CA VAL A 388 20.44 -5.67 -2.56
C VAL A 388 20.23 -4.98 -1.22
N PRO A 389 21.21 -4.98 -0.29
CA PRO A 389 21.04 -4.40 1.04
C PRO A 389 20.69 -2.91 1.00
N LEU A 390 21.35 -2.15 0.12
CA LEU A 390 21.14 -0.71 -0.04
C LEU A 390 19.68 -0.37 -0.36
N TRP A 391 19.03 -1.18 -1.19
CA TRP A 391 17.64 -0.96 -1.60
C TRP A 391 16.65 -1.73 -0.75
N ARG A 392 17.13 -2.66 0.07
CA ARG A 392 16.32 -3.65 0.79
C ARG A 392 15.36 -4.38 -0.16
N ARG A 393 15.87 -4.84 -1.30
CA ARG A 393 15.06 -5.51 -2.34
C ARG A 393 15.76 -6.75 -2.90
N LEU A 394 14.93 -7.73 -3.26
CA LEU A 394 15.35 -8.88 -4.04
C LEU A 394 15.21 -8.58 -5.53
N ILE A 395 16.26 -8.81 -6.29
CA ILE A 395 16.31 -8.61 -7.75
C ILE A 395 16.59 -9.95 -8.41
N ARG A 396 15.94 -10.17 -9.56
CA ARG A 396 16.24 -11.32 -10.42
C ARG A 396 17.34 -10.93 -11.40
N LEU A 397 18.42 -11.72 -11.41
CA LEU A 397 19.49 -11.58 -12.37
C LEU A 397 19.06 -12.21 -13.70
N ARG A 398 19.41 -11.57 -14.81
CA ARG A 398 19.18 -12.13 -16.15
C ARG A 398 20.53 -12.46 -16.77
N HIS A 399 20.71 -13.72 -17.17
CA HIS A 399 21.89 -14.22 -17.89
C HIS A 399 23.18 -14.29 -17.08
N GLU A 400 23.14 -14.88 -15.88
CA GLU A 400 24.33 -15.03 -15.02
C GLU A 400 24.55 -16.48 -14.59
N GLU A 401 25.80 -16.82 -14.31
CA GLU A 401 26.16 -18.11 -13.72
C GLU A 401 25.64 -18.20 -12.28
N PRO A 402 24.97 -19.30 -11.91
CA PRO A 402 24.50 -19.52 -10.55
C PRO A 402 25.63 -19.37 -9.52
N ARG A 403 25.35 -18.67 -8.42
CA ARG A 403 26.21 -18.71 -7.22
C ARG A 403 25.44 -19.28 -6.03
N PRO A 404 26.13 -19.94 -5.08
CA PRO A 404 25.50 -20.42 -3.86
C PRO A 404 24.81 -19.32 -3.07
N ALA A 405 23.69 -19.65 -2.41
CA ALA A 405 23.01 -18.72 -1.51
C ALA A 405 23.95 -18.30 -0.36
N GLY A 406 23.88 -17.02 0.03
CA GLY A 406 24.77 -16.39 1.01
C GLY A 406 26.05 -15.80 0.43
N THR A 407 26.38 -16.05 -0.85
CA THR A 407 27.58 -15.47 -1.47
C THR A 407 27.45 -13.95 -1.56
N GLU A 408 28.44 -13.20 -1.06
CA GLU A 408 28.53 -11.75 -1.25
C GLU A 408 29.23 -11.43 -2.57
N GLY A 409 28.86 -10.32 -3.21
CA GLY A 409 29.51 -9.85 -4.42
C GLY A 409 28.97 -8.52 -4.90
N ARG A 410 29.35 -8.14 -6.13
CA ARG A 410 28.86 -6.91 -6.78
C ARG A 410 28.26 -7.21 -8.14
N ILE A 411 27.18 -6.51 -8.45
CA ILE A 411 26.56 -6.49 -9.78
C ILE A 411 26.58 -5.08 -10.34
N ARG A 412 26.54 -4.99 -11.66
CA ARG A 412 26.27 -3.81 -12.46
C ARG A 412 24.80 -3.80 -12.82
N ILE A 413 24.15 -2.66 -12.59
CA ILE A 413 22.82 -2.36 -13.09
C ILE A 413 22.93 -1.17 -14.02
N PHE A 414 22.40 -1.28 -15.22
CA PHE A 414 22.34 -0.16 -16.16
C PHE A 414 20.98 -0.11 -16.85
N CYS A 415 20.60 1.11 -17.24
CA CYS A 415 19.36 1.37 -17.94
C CYS A 415 19.66 1.57 -19.43
N ASP A 416 19.24 0.61 -20.26
CA ASP A 416 19.31 0.70 -21.73
C ASP A 416 18.19 1.62 -22.23
N PRO A 417 18.51 2.86 -22.65
CA PRO A 417 17.50 3.83 -23.08
C PRO A 417 16.80 3.43 -24.37
N THR A 418 17.35 2.47 -25.12
CA THR A 418 16.75 1.98 -26.37
C THR A 418 15.62 0.97 -26.13
N LYS A 419 15.51 0.41 -24.92
CA LYS A 419 14.43 -0.52 -24.59
C LYS A 419 13.15 0.22 -24.25
N ARG A 420 12.03 -0.43 -24.54
CA ARG A 420 10.75 0.23 -24.80
C ARG A 420 10.14 0.80 -23.53
N ASN A 421 10.14 0.02 -22.45
CA ASN A 421 9.61 0.41 -21.15
C ASN A 421 10.65 0.17 -20.06
N TRP A 422 10.46 0.84 -18.92
CA TRP A 422 11.37 0.78 -17.78
C TRP A 422 11.69 -0.66 -17.29
N ARG A 423 10.81 -1.67 -17.44
CA ARG A 423 11.11 -3.08 -17.09
C ARG A 423 12.16 -3.71 -17.98
N GLU A 424 12.16 -3.33 -19.25
CA GLU A 424 13.10 -3.86 -20.25
C GLU A 424 14.42 -3.08 -20.25
N ARG A 425 14.41 -1.83 -19.79
CA ARG A 425 15.63 -1.01 -19.71
C ARG A 425 16.59 -1.49 -18.63
N VAL A 426 16.09 -2.01 -17.52
CA VAL A 426 16.93 -2.46 -16.40
C VAL A 426 17.60 -3.79 -16.77
N LEU A 427 18.92 -3.74 -16.96
CA LEU A 427 19.77 -4.89 -17.23
C LEU A 427 20.75 -5.09 -16.06
N THR A 428 21.06 -6.35 -15.75
CA THR A 428 22.01 -6.74 -14.70
C THR A 428 23.20 -7.50 -15.30
N ALA A 429 24.39 -7.33 -14.73
CA ALA A 429 25.59 -8.13 -15.04
C ALA A 429 26.51 -8.19 -13.82
N LEU A 430 27.48 -9.11 -13.76
CA LEU A 430 28.50 -9.10 -12.71
C LEU A 430 29.44 -7.88 -12.83
N ALA A 431 29.85 -7.33 -11.68
CA ALA A 431 30.97 -6.39 -11.66
C ALA A 431 32.29 -7.17 -11.82
N PRO A 432 33.27 -6.64 -12.58
CA PRO A 432 34.60 -7.24 -12.65
C PRO A 432 35.24 -7.22 -11.26
N PRO A 433 36.14 -8.18 -10.96
CA PRO A 433 36.90 -8.17 -9.71
C PRO A 433 37.63 -6.82 -9.59
N THR A 434 37.56 -6.20 -8.41
CA THR A 434 38.41 -5.05 -8.10
C THR A 434 39.86 -5.49 -8.17
N SER A 435 40.60 -4.87 -9.08
CA SER A 435 42.05 -5.01 -9.24
C SER A 435 42.82 -4.54 -8.02
#